data_AF-A0A0Q4QSD6-F1
#
_entry.id   AF-A0A0Q4QSD6-F1
#
_cell.length_a   1.000
_cell.length_b   1.000
_cell.length_c   1.000
_cell.angle_alpha   90.00
_cell.angle_beta   90.00
_cell.angle_gamma   90.00
#
_symmetry.space_group_name_H-M   'P 1'
#
loop_
_entity.id
_entity.type
_entity.pdbx_description
1 polymer ?
#
loop_
_entity_poly.entity_id
_entity_poly.type
_entity_poly.pdbx_seq_one_letter_code
_entity_poly.pdbx_strand_id
1 'polypeptide(L)'
;MEFSQPAPTKSIAVLCSLAVLPDGSLRVVLDDARKGQEPGTWAYQSLVTFKDYPPGTLEDLATLPEEELANFGYYVLARLLASNGLGT
;
A
#
# COMPACT_ATOMS: atom_id res chain seq x y z
N MET A 1 -32.58 -9.58 -3.39
CA MET A 1 -31.19 -9.18 -3.10
C MET A 1 -30.45 -10.46 -2.75
N GLU A 2 -29.59 -10.95 -3.64
CA GLU A 2 -28.66 -12.00 -3.27
C GLU A 2 -27.56 -11.40 -2.40
N PHE A 3 -27.41 -11.91 -1.18
CA PHE A 3 -26.24 -11.62 -0.37
C PHE A 3 -25.08 -12.43 -0.96
N SER A 4 -24.10 -11.75 -1.52
CA SER A 4 -22.85 -12.39 -1.93
C SER A 4 -22.24 -13.09 -0.71
N GLN A 5 -21.96 -14.38 -0.84
CA GLN A 5 -21.23 -15.11 0.19
C GLN A 5 -19.88 -14.41 0.43
N PRO A 6 -19.48 -14.19 1.70
CA PRO A 6 -18.20 -13.56 1.99
C PRO A 6 -17.06 -14.43 1.48
N ALA A 7 -16.24 -13.87 0.59
CA ALA A 7 -15.02 -14.53 0.14
C ALA A 7 -14.03 -14.66 1.30
N PRO A 8 -13.36 -15.81 1.48
CA PRO A 8 -12.36 -15.96 2.52
C PRO A 8 -11.17 -15.02 2.23
N THR A 9 -10.90 -14.09 3.14
CA THR A 9 -9.72 -13.23 3.08
C THR A 9 -8.45 -14.04 3.34
N LYS A 10 -7.40 -13.75 2.57
CA LYS A 10 -6.09 -14.38 2.76
C LYS A 10 -5.40 -13.83 4.02
N SER A 11 -4.30 -14.46 4.40
CA SER A 11 -3.60 -14.18 5.66
C SER A 11 -2.67 -12.98 5.60
N ILE A 12 -2.34 -12.42 4.43
CA ILE A 12 -1.40 -11.30 4.31
C ILE A 12 -2.08 -10.10 3.64
N ALA A 13 -1.91 -8.92 4.25
CA ALA A 13 -2.40 -7.64 3.76
C ALA A 13 -1.22 -6.70 3.46
N VAL A 14 -1.48 -5.67 2.66
CA VAL A 14 -0.57 -4.53 2.47
C VAL A 14 -1.04 -3.37 3.37
N LEU A 15 -0.15 -2.85 4.19
CA LEU A 15 -0.34 -1.66 5.01
C LEU A 15 0.19 -0.43 4.27
N CYS A 16 -0.59 0.65 4.31
CA CYS A 16 -0.16 1.96 3.85
C CYS A 16 -0.05 2.88 5.06
N SER A 17 1.08 3.57 5.21
CA SER A 17 1.28 4.61 6.21
C SER A 17 1.83 5.88 5.56
N LEU A 18 1.75 6.99 6.29
CA LEU A 18 2.21 8.30 5.85
C LEU A 18 3.16 8.87 6.90
N ALA A 19 4.32 9.33 6.47
CA ALA A 19 5.25 10.08 7.31
C ALA A 19 5.51 11.46 6.72
N VAL A 20 5.61 12.47 7.58
CA VAL A 20 6.04 13.83 7.20
C VAL A 20 7.56 13.90 7.39
N LEU A 21 8.28 14.27 6.34
CA LEU A 21 9.73 14.42 6.35
C LEU A 21 10.13 15.83 6.84
N PRO A 22 11.39 16.05 7.28
CA PRO A 22 11.82 17.35 7.83
C PRO A 22 11.69 18.52 6.87
N ASP A 23 11.71 18.28 5.56
CA ASP A 23 11.55 19.27 4.50
C ASP A 23 10.07 19.54 4.14
N GLY A 24 9.13 18.90 4.84
CA GLY A 24 7.69 18.98 4.59
C GLY A 24 7.20 18.02 3.49
N SER A 25 8.09 17.23 2.88
CA SER A 25 7.69 16.19 1.94
C SER A 25 6.89 15.10 2.65
N LEU A 26 6.03 14.40 1.91
CA LEU A 26 5.26 13.27 2.41
C LEU A 26 5.82 11.96 1.89
N ARG A 27 6.10 11.02 2.80
CA ARG A 27 6.51 9.66 2.47
C ARG A 27 5.34 8.71 2.67
N VAL A 28 4.86 8.11 1.58
CA VAL A 28 3.91 7.00 1.64
C VAL A 28 4.70 5.71 1.77
N VAL A 29 4.55 5.01 2.88
CA VAL A 29 5.23 3.74 3.17
C VAL A 29 4.28 2.58 2.92
N LEU A 30 4.74 1.57 2.20
CA LEU A 30 4.05 0.31 1.99
C LEU A 30 4.76 -0.79 2.78
N ASP A 31 4.00 -1.57 3.53
CA ASP A 31 4.51 -2.76 4.20
C ASP A 31 3.52 -3.92 4.17
N ASP A 32 3.94 -5.11 4.58
CA ASP A 32 3.10 -6.29 4.67
C ASP A 32 2.76 -6.62 6.12
N ALA A 33 1.52 -7.05 6.38
CA ALA A 33 1.10 -7.52 7.69
C ALA A 33 0.43 -8.89 7.59
N ARG A 34 0.85 -9.83 8.44
CA ARG A 34 0.17 -11.12 8.56
C ARG A 34 -0.94 -11.03 9.59
N LYS A 35 -2.07 -11.66 9.29
CA LYS A 35 -3.20 -11.82 10.19
C LYS A 35 -2.72 -12.42 11.52
N GLY A 36 -3.02 -11.75 12.62
CA GLY A 36 -2.62 -12.17 13.98
C GLY A 36 -1.25 -11.67 14.45
N GLN A 37 -0.52 -10.86 13.66
CA GLN A 37 0.60 -10.08 14.20
C GLN A 37 0.11 -8.82 14.90
N GLU A 38 0.88 -8.33 15.88
CA GLU A 38 0.55 -7.07 16.54
C GLU A 38 0.63 -5.89 15.57
N PRO A 39 -0.32 -4.94 15.65
CA PRO A 39 -0.23 -3.67 14.94
C PRO A 39 1.13 -3.00 15.17
N GLY A 40 1.80 -2.57 14.10
CA GLY A 40 3.13 -1.93 14.21
C GLY A 40 4.31 -2.91 14.18
N THR A 41 4.08 -4.21 14.00
CA THR A 41 5.16 -5.14 13.63
C THR A 41 5.37 -5.05 12.12
N TRP A 42 6.27 -4.16 11.70
CA TRP A 42 6.61 -3.99 10.30
C TRP A 42 7.38 -5.22 9.81
N ALA A 43 6.89 -5.88 8.77
CA ALA A 43 7.48 -7.13 8.27
C ALA A 43 8.63 -6.88 7.29
N TYR A 44 8.77 -5.66 6.72
CA TYR A 44 9.81 -5.18 5.79
C TYR A 44 10.54 -6.31 5.03
N GLN A 45 9.86 -6.94 4.06
CA GLN A 45 10.43 -8.04 3.27
C GLN A 45 10.14 -7.95 1.75
N SER A 46 10.00 -6.75 1.16
CA SER A 46 9.62 -6.67 -0.28
C SER A 46 10.07 -5.40 -1.06
N LEU A 47 9.89 -5.49 -2.39
CA LEU A 47 10.51 -4.79 -3.53
C LEU A 47 10.39 -3.25 -3.59
N VAL A 48 9.37 -2.64 -2.95
CA VAL A 48 9.21 -1.17 -2.83
C VAL A 48 8.60 -0.87 -1.48
N THR A 49 9.36 -0.19 -0.61
CA THR A 49 8.95 0.10 0.78
C THR A 49 8.36 1.47 0.96
N PHE A 50 8.67 2.46 0.11
CA PHE A 50 8.09 3.79 0.19
C PHE A 50 8.18 4.59 -1.11
N LYS A 51 7.39 5.66 -1.18
CA LYS A 51 7.47 6.72 -2.21
C LYS A 51 7.35 8.09 -1.56
N ASP A 52 8.23 9.01 -1.96
CA ASP A 52 8.22 10.38 -1.48
C ASP A 52 7.51 11.30 -2.47
N TYR A 53 6.68 12.18 -1.93
CA TYR A 53 5.96 13.22 -2.64
C TYR A 53 6.43 14.57 -2.10
N PRO A 54 6.83 15.51 -2.96
CA PRO A 54 7.19 16.86 -2.54
C PRO A 54 6.06 17.56 -1.76
N PRO A 55 6.35 18.59 -0.95
CA PRO A 55 5.34 19.34 -0.23
C PRO A 55 4.23 19.83 -1.16
N GLY A 56 2.97 19.77 -0.71
CA GLY A 56 1.80 20.19 -1.48
C GLY A 56 1.34 19.23 -2.59
N THR A 57 2.14 18.21 -2.95
CA THR A 57 1.82 17.32 -4.08
C THR A 57 0.57 16.47 -3.86
N LEU A 58 0.29 16.07 -2.61
CA LEU A 58 -0.87 15.24 -2.27
C LEU A 58 -2.08 16.03 -1.76
N GLU A 59 -2.04 17.38 -1.81
CA GLU A 59 -3.16 18.22 -1.36
C GLU A 59 -4.39 18.10 -2.27
N ASP A 60 -4.16 17.84 -3.56
CA ASP A 60 -5.21 17.54 -4.54
C ASP A 60 -4.80 16.38 -5.44
N LEU A 61 -5.34 15.18 -5.17
CA LEU A 61 -5.06 13.98 -5.94
C LEU A 61 -5.47 14.09 -7.41
N ALA A 62 -6.41 14.98 -7.76
CA ALA A 62 -6.82 15.19 -9.16
C ALA A 62 -5.73 15.88 -10.00
N THR A 63 -4.73 16.49 -9.35
CA THR A 63 -3.58 17.12 -10.02
C THR A 63 -2.46 16.13 -10.34
N LEU A 64 -2.50 14.93 -9.78
CA LEU A 64 -1.52 13.89 -10.08
C LEU A 64 -1.77 13.31 -11.48
N PRO A 65 -0.69 12.94 -12.21
CA PRO A 65 -0.83 12.19 -13.44
C PRO A 65 -1.60 10.88 -13.21
N GLU A 66 -2.46 10.49 -14.14
CA GLU A 66 -3.16 9.20 -14.06
C GLU A 66 -2.19 8.02 -13.93
N GLU A 67 -1.07 8.10 -14.65
CA GLU A 67 0.02 7.12 -14.57
C GLU A 67 0.57 6.97 -13.14
N GLU A 68 0.64 8.07 -12.38
CA GLU A 68 1.12 8.04 -11.00
C GLU A 68 0.18 7.23 -10.10
N LEU A 69 -1.13 7.48 -10.23
CA LEU A 69 -2.16 6.75 -9.49
C LEU A 69 -2.21 5.27 -9.90
N ALA A 70 -2.08 5.00 -11.20
CA ALA A 70 -2.05 3.64 -11.74
C ALA A 70 -0.82 2.87 -11.24
N ASN A 71 0.36 3.49 -11.24
CA ASN A 71 1.59 2.89 -10.73
C ASN A 71 1.49 2.58 -9.24
N PHE A 72 0.92 3.49 -8.44
CA PHE A 72 0.71 3.24 -7.02
C PHE A 72 -0.25 2.05 -6.78
N GLY A 73 -1.36 2.01 -7.52
CA GLY A 73 -2.30 0.87 -7.48
C GLY A 73 -1.65 -0.45 -7.89
N TYR A 74 -0.80 -0.43 -8.93
CA TYR A 74 -0.04 -1.59 -9.37
C TYR A 74 0.86 -2.14 -8.27
N TYR A 75 1.59 -1.27 -7.53
CA TYR A 75 2.44 -1.73 -6.43
C TYR A 75 1.66 -2.42 -5.32
N VAL A 76 0.50 -1.88 -4.94
CA VAL A 76 -0.37 -2.51 -3.93
C VAL A 76 -0.87 -3.88 -4.39
N LEU A 77 -1.35 -3.98 -5.64
CA LEU A 77 -1.85 -5.25 -6.19
C LEU A 77 -0.74 -6.29 -6.36
N ALA A 78 0.41 -5.88 -6.89
CA ALA A 78 1.57 -6.76 -7.06
C ALA A 78 2.02 -7.35 -5.72
N ARG A 79 2.09 -6.52 -4.66
CA ARG A 79 2.42 -6.98 -3.31
C ARG A 79 1.36 -7.91 -2.74
N LEU A 80 0.07 -7.58 -2.87
CA LEU A 80 -1.01 -8.47 -2.42
C LEU A 80 -0.96 -9.84 -3.11
N LEU A 81 -0.68 -9.89 -4.41
CA LEU A 81 -0.55 -11.14 -5.15
C LEU A 81 0.68 -11.93 -4.71
N ALA A 82 1.86 -11.31 -4.68
CA ALA A 82 3.10 -11.96 -4.30
C ALA A 82 3.06 -12.48 -2.85
N SER A 83 2.67 -11.62 -1.90
CA SER A 83 2.61 -11.97 -0.47
C SER A 83 1.57 -13.05 -0.17
N ASN A 84 0.54 -13.21 -0.99
CA ASN A 84 -0.46 -14.27 -0.83
C ASN A 84 -0.23 -15.49 -1.75
N GLY A 85 0.89 -15.56 -2.46
CA GLY A 85 1.24 -16.68 -3.35
C GLY A 85 0.33 -16.82 -4.57
N LEU A 86 -0.20 -15.70 -5.07
CA LEU A 86 -1.13 -15.63 -6.20
C LEU A 86 -0.52 -14.97 -7.45
N GLY A 87 0.75 -14.56 -7.39
CA GLY A 87 1.54 -14.01 -8.50
C GLY A 87 2.86 -14.76 -8.67
N THR A 88 3.46 -14.68 -9.86
CA THR A 88 4.78 -15.23 -10.20
C THR A 88 5.92 -14.33 -9.75
#